data_AF-A0A956LJS2-F1
#
_entry.id   AF-A0A956LJS2-F1
#
_cell.length_a   1.000
_cell.length_b   1.000
_cell.length_c   1.000
_cell.angle_alpha   90.00
_cell.angle_beta   90.00
_cell.angle_gamma   90.00
#
_symmetry.space_group_name_H-M   'P 1'
#
loop_
_entity.id
_entity.type
_entity.pdbx_description
1 polymer ?
#
loop_
_entity_poly.entity_id
_entity_poly.type
_entity_poly.pdbx_seq_one_letter_code
_entity_poly.pdbx_strand_id
1 'polypeptide(L)'
;MAEPIVIELRATGPAFDGASAIPITRDDFKVTNQRLYQADIPSGGVIPADFFGLLNAAQVKLVAVASRQFNPKSVARVTSADASPDLYREEIDLSPRFQSVFMSSNDVLRIRMVPPNPATGDRNIVTLVVNAMSENEALEYARNRLRPDNAHRRFRIIRTDNSAFAATPNAHINPNFTYLDTTKTFEVETTTQGYISLRDLTNPGADGVYAWVRFTGIAGGTGEVLQVDARTEET
;
A
#
# COMPACT_ATOMS: atom_id res chain seq x y z
N MET A 1 2.07 1.68 -27.78
CA MET A 1 2.09 0.73 -26.66
C MET A 1 2.76 -0.56 -27.08
N ALA A 2 3.87 -0.94 -26.43
CA ALA A 2 4.40 -2.29 -26.57
C ALA A 2 3.40 -3.28 -25.97
N GLU A 3 3.31 -4.47 -26.54
CA GLU A 3 2.46 -5.51 -25.96
C GLU A 3 3.06 -5.99 -24.62
N PRO A 4 2.24 -6.25 -23.60
CA PRO A 4 2.74 -6.71 -22.31
C PRO A 4 3.35 -8.11 -22.43
N ILE A 5 4.27 -8.41 -21.51
CA ILE A 5 4.73 -9.78 -21.26
C ILE A 5 4.17 -10.26 -19.93
N VAL A 6 3.96 -11.56 -19.81
CA VAL A 6 3.49 -12.18 -18.57
C VAL A 6 4.63 -13.03 -18.02
N ILE A 7 4.98 -12.83 -16.76
CA ILE A 7 6.00 -13.59 -16.05
C ILE A 7 5.34 -14.29 -14.88
N GLU A 8 5.44 -15.60 -14.82
CA GLU A 8 4.95 -16.42 -13.72
C GLU A 8 6.13 -17.05 -12.99
N LEU A 9 6.33 -16.66 -11.74
CA LEU A 9 7.38 -17.16 -10.88
C LEU A 9 6.77 -18.10 -9.83
N ARG A 10 7.30 -19.31 -9.75
CA ARG A 10 6.80 -20.36 -8.86
C ARG A 10 7.88 -20.73 -7.86
N ALA A 11 7.60 -20.57 -6.57
CA ALA A 11 8.54 -20.99 -5.54
C ALA A 11 8.68 -22.52 -5.51
N THR A 12 9.91 -23.00 -5.56
CA THR A 12 10.29 -24.41 -5.29
C THR A 12 11.04 -24.58 -3.98
N GLY A 13 11.41 -23.48 -3.33
CA GLY A 13 12.08 -23.43 -2.02
C GLY A 13 11.68 -22.18 -1.21
N PRO A 14 12.51 -21.70 -0.26
CA PRO A 14 12.26 -20.49 0.53
C PRO A 14 12.47 -19.22 -0.31
N ALA A 15 11.68 -19.08 -1.38
CA ALA A 15 11.71 -17.93 -2.27
C ALA A 15 10.77 -16.82 -1.79
N PHE A 16 10.90 -15.65 -2.41
CA PHE A 16 10.22 -14.41 -2.07
C PHE A 16 10.56 -13.89 -0.67
N ASP A 17 11.85 -13.76 -0.36
CA ASP A 17 12.34 -13.17 0.90
C ASP A 17 12.32 -11.63 0.92
N GLY A 18 12.15 -11.00 -0.24
CA GLY A 18 12.18 -9.55 -0.44
C GLY A 18 13.56 -8.90 -0.30
N ALA A 19 14.63 -9.67 -0.18
CA ALA A 19 15.96 -9.17 0.17
C ALA A 19 17.07 -9.67 -0.77
N SER A 20 17.07 -10.95 -1.11
CA SER A 20 18.11 -11.53 -1.98
C SER A 20 17.67 -11.59 -3.44
N ALA A 21 18.61 -11.45 -4.36
CA ALA A 21 18.35 -11.54 -5.79
C ALA A 21 17.85 -12.94 -6.15
N ILE A 22 16.82 -13.01 -6.99
CA ILE A 22 16.36 -14.29 -7.54
C ILE A 22 17.44 -14.78 -8.53
N PRO A 23 18.05 -15.96 -8.32
CA PRO A 23 19.22 -16.40 -9.08
C PRO A 23 18.81 -17.11 -10.38
N ILE A 24 17.96 -16.46 -11.19
CA ILE A 24 17.57 -16.96 -12.52
C ILE A 24 17.89 -15.91 -13.57
N THR A 25 17.97 -16.37 -14.82
CA THR A 25 18.24 -15.57 -16.00
C THR A 25 17.15 -15.82 -17.05
N ARG A 26 17.23 -15.10 -18.17
CA ARG A 26 16.33 -15.30 -19.32
C ARG A 26 16.26 -16.75 -19.79
N ASP A 27 17.36 -17.49 -19.73
CA ASP A 27 17.46 -18.84 -20.30
C ASP A 27 16.76 -19.90 -19.44
N ASP A 28 16.46 -19.56 -18.17
CA ASP A 28 15.75 -20.44 -17.24
C ASP A 28 14.22 -20.44 -17.46
N PHE A 29 13.72 -19.53 -18.30
CA PHE A 29 12.29 -19.41 -18.56
C PHE A 29 11.80 -20.38 -19.63
N LYS A 30 10.74 -21.11 -19.30
CA LYS A 30 9.90 -21.77 -20.28
C LYS A 30 8.97 -20.75 -20.93
N VAL A 31 9.13 -20.51 -22.22
CA VAL A 31 8.28 -19.59 -22.99
C VAL A 31 7.11 -20.34 -23.60
N THR A 32 5.89 -19.91 -23.27
CA THR A 32 4.64 -20.41 -23.86
C THR A 32 3.94 -19.26 -24.57
N ASN A 33 3.30 -19.53 -25.73
CA ASN A 33 2.57 -18.51 -26.50
C ASN A 33 3.39 -17.24 -26.79
N GLN A 34 4.72 -17.38 -26.91
CA GLN A 34 5.71 -16.33 -27.20
C GLN A 34 5.85 -15.18 -26.17
N ARG A 35 4.91 -15.00 -25.25
CA ARG A 35 4.90 -13.87 -24.29
C ARG A 35 4.63 -14.26 -22.83
N LEU A 36 4.36 -15.54 -22.57
CA LEU A 36 4.24 -16.09 -21.21
C LEU A 36 5.55 -16.78 -20.84
N TYR A 37 6.26 -16.18 -19.89
CA TYR A 37 7.52 -16.66 -19.33
C TYR A 37 7.23 -17.31 -17.99
N GLN A 38 7.52 -18.61 -17.86
CA GLN A 38 7.32 -19.35 -16.61
C GLN A 38 8.66 -19.87 -16.10
N ALA A 39 8.96 -19.61 -14.83
CA ALA A 39 10.15 -20.13 -14.18
C ALA A 39 9.85 -20.59 -12.75
N ASP A 40 10.57 -21.64 -12.35
CA ASP A 40 10.60 -22.11 -10.97
C ASP A 40 11.79 -21.44 -10.26
N ILE A 41 11.54 -20.81 -9.11
CA ILE A 41 12.54 -20.05 -8.35
C ILE A 41 12.92 -20.77 -7.05
N PRO A 42 14.23 -21.04 -6.81
CA PRO A 42 14.66 -21.77 -5.63
C PRO A 42 14.77 -20.87 -4.38
N SER A 43 15.10 -19.59 -4.56
CA SER A 43 15.35 -18.62 -3.49
C SER A 43 15.26 -17.18 -4.01
N GLY A 44 15.28 -16.22 -3.08
CA GLY A 44 15.32 -14.79 -3.36
C GLY A 44 13.97 -14.17 -3.66
N GLY A 45 13.91 -12.84 -3.62
CA GLY A 45 12.70 -12.06 -3.83
C GLY A 45 12.92 -10.73 -4.53
N VAL A 46 14.14 -10.42 -4.98
CA VAL A 46 14.43 -9.20 -5.74
C VAL A 46 14.44 -9.48 -7.23
N ILE A 47 13.60 -8.76 -7.97
CA ILE A 47 13.51 -8.77 -9.43
C ILE A 47 14.19 -7.51 -9.97
N PRO A 48 15.22 -7.66 -10.82
CA PRO A 48 15.95 -6.53 -11.38
C PRO A 48 15.12 -5.75 -12.42
N ALA A 49 15.53 -4.50 -12.70
CA ALA A 49 14.84 -3.59 -13.62
C ALA A 49 14.70 -4.14 -15.05
N ASP A 50 15.59 -5.03 -15.48
CA ASP A 50 15.59 -5.68 -16.79
C ASP A 50 14.69 -6.93 -16.84
N PHE A 51 14.06 -7.30 -15.73
CA PHE A 51 13.23 -8.50 -15.60
C PHE A 51 13.96 -9.75 -16.12
N PHE A 52 15.15 -10.01 -15.57
CA PHE A 52 16.00 -11.16 -15.92
C PHE A 52 16.58 -11.10 -17.33
N GLY A 53 16.69 -9.89 -17.90
CA GLY A 53 17.16 -9.66 -19.27
C GLY A 53 16.05 -9.82 -20.34
N LEU A 54 14.78 -9.88 -19.93
CA LEU A 54 13.63 -9.90 -20.86
C LEU A 54 13.31 -8.51 -21.42
N LEU A 55 13.65 -7.46 -20.69
CA LEU A 55 13.37 -6.07 -21.03
C LEU A 55 14.62 -5.21 -20.88
N ASN A 56 14.59 -4.00 -21.46
CA ASN A 56 15.67 -3.05 -21.27
C ASN A 56 15.61 -2.42 -19.86
N ALA A 57 16.68 -2.53 -19.08
CA ALA A 57 16.79 -1.95 -17.74
C ALA A 57 16.51 -0.43 -17.69
N ALA A 58 16.87 0.30 -18.75
CA ALA A 58 16.75 1.76 -18.81
C ALA A 58 15.32 2.24 -19.12
N GLN A 59 14.40 1.36 -19.51
CA GLN A 59 13.03 1.74 -19.81
C GLN A 59 12.17 1.81 -18.55
N VAL A 60 11.28 2.79 -18.50
CA VAL A 60 10.19 2.88 -17.52
C VAL A 60 9.16 1.78 -17.79
N LYS A 61 8.62 1.19 -16.73
CA LYS A 61 7.74 0.02 -16.81
C LYS A 61 6.54 0.18 -15.90
N LEU A 62 5.38 -0.25 -16.39
CA LEU A 62 4.21 -0.50 -15.57
C LEU A 62 4.15 -2.00 -15.28
N VAL A 63 4.06 -2.35 -14.01
CA VAL A 63 4.14 -3.73 -13.56
C VAL A 63 2.90 -4.04 -12.74
N ALA A 64 2.02 -4.88 -13.27
CA ALA A 64 0.92 -5.41 -12.50
C ALA A 64 1.37 -6.68 -11.78
N VAL A 65 1.21 -6.72 -10.45
CA VAL A 65 1.60 -7.84 -9.60
C VAL A 65 0.35 -8.49 -9.03
N ALA A 66 0.30 -9.82 -9.08
CA ALA A 66 -0.70 -10.62 -8.38
C ALA A 66 -0.03 -11.85 -7.76
N SER A 67 -0.53 -12.28 -6.61
CA SER A 67 -0.11 -13.52 -5.94
C SER A 67 -1.27 -14.49 -5.90
N ARG A 68 -0.98 -15.80 -5.91
CA ARG A 68 -2.04 -16.81 -5.79
C ARG A 68 -2.85 -16.72 -4.49
N GLN A 69 -2.25 -16.19 -3.43
CA GLN A 69 -2.83 -16.13 -2.10
C GLN A 69 -2.83 -14.69 -1.59
N PHE A 70 -3.87 -14.34 -0.83
CA PHE A 70 -3.94 -13.07 -0.11
C PHE A 70 -3.37 -13.25 1.30
N ASN A 71 -2.32 -12.50 1.62
CA ASN A 71 -1.79 -12.41 2.97
C ASN A 71 -1.31 -10.95 3.18
N PRO A 72 -1.89 -10.20 4.13
CA PRO A 72 -1.50 -8.82 4.41
C PRO A 72 -0.02 -8.64 4.82
N LYS A 73 0.68 -9.72 5.19
CA LYS A 73 2.13 -9.68 5.47
C LYS A 73 3.00 -9.92 4.23
N SER A 74 2.39 -10.33 3.12
CA SER A 74 3.04 -10.51 1.83
C SER A 74 2.91 -9.22 1.05
N VAL A 75 4.05 -8.64 0.66
CA VAL A 75 4.10 -7.30 0.06
C VAL A 75 5.01 -7.29 -1.16
N ALA A 76 4.69 -6.43 -2.13
CA ALA A 76 5.59 -6.07 -3.21
C ALA A 76 5.98 -4.59 -3.09
N ARG A 77 7.27 -4.31 -3.16
CA ARG A 77 7.85 -2.96 -2.99
C ARG A 77 8.65 -2.59 -4.22
N VAL A 78 8.49 -1.35 -4.66
CA VAL A 78 9.39 -0.72 -5.61
C VAL A 78 10.39 0.12 -4.84
N THR A 79 11.67 -0.18 -5.00
CA THR A 79 12.74 0.63 -4.40
C THR A 79 13.93 0.76 -5.34
N SER A 80 14.76 1.78 -5.15
CA SER A 80 16.00 1.92 -5.91
C SER A 80 16.92 0.71 -5.66
N ALA A 81 17.69 0.30 -6.66
CA ALA A 81 18.62 -0.82 -6.56
C ALA A 81 19.57 -0.69 -5.36
N ASP A 82 20.13 0.50 -5.17
CA ASP A 82 21.09 0.81 -4.09
C ASP A 82 20.46 1.22 -2.75
N ALA A 83 19.13 1.33 -2.69
CA ALA A 83 18.45 1.77 -1.48
C ALA A 83 18.26 0.62 -0.47
N SER A 84 18.24 0.97 0.81
CA SER A 84 17.78 0.06 1.87
C SER A 84 16.38 -0.47 1.53
N PRO A 85 16.05 -1.75 1.83
CA PRO A 85 14.71 -2.32 1.62
C PRO A 85 13.57 -1.56 2.30
N ASP A 86 13.90 -0.75 3.32
CA ASP A 86 12.94 0.06 4.07
C ASP A 86 12.64 1.42 3.41
N LEU A 87 13.46 1.83 2.44
CA LEU A 87 13.27 3.04 1.65
C LEU A 87 12.60 2.69 0.32
N TYR A 88 11.28 2.50 0.36
CA TYR A 88 10.48 2.17 -0.82
C TYR A 88 9.74 3.40 -1.36
N ARG A 89 9.54 3.44 -2.68
CA ARG A 89 8.72 4.46 -3.36
C ARG A 89 7.24 4.10 -3.33
N GLU A 90 6.96 2.80 -3.43
CA GLU A 90 5.63 2.24 -3.53
C GLU A 90 5.64 0.86 -2.88
N GLU A 91 4.62 0.55 -2.09
CA GLU A 91 4.36 -0.74 -1.47
C GLU A 91 2.91 -1.12 -1.73
N ILE A 92 2.67 -2.38 -2.10
CA ILE A 92 1.34 -2.94 -2.27
C ILE A 92 1.25 -4.29 -1.54
N ASP A 93 0.07 -4.55 -0.97
CA ASP A 93 -0.23 -5.86 -0.39
C ASP A 93 -0.51 -6.87 -1.50
N LEU A 94 0.13 -8.03 -1.42
CA LEU A 94 -0.03 -9.06 -2.44
C LEU A 94 -1.39 -9.74 -2.31
N SER A 95 -2.16 -9.71 -3.40
CA SER A 95 -3.46 -10.34 -3.50
C SER A 95 -3.64 -11.07 -4.84
N PRO A 96 -4.66 -11.95 -4.96
CA PRO A 96 -5.06 -12.55 -6.23
C PRO A 96 -5.52 -11.56 -7.30
N ARG A 97 -5.67 -10.28 -6.96
CA ARG A 97 -6.03 -9.23 -7.91
C ARG A 97 -4.75 -8.53 -8.38
N PHE A 98 -4.70 -8.24 -9.68
CA PHE A 98 -3.62 -7.44 -10.25
C PHE A 98 -3.64 -6.03 -9.70
N GLN A 99 -2.50 -5.60 -9.17
CA GLN A 99 -2.25 -4.26 -8.69
C GLN A 99 -1.01 -3.72 -9.40
N SER A 100 -1.13 -2.54 -10.00
CA SER A 100 -0.06 -1.97 -10.82
C SER A 100 0.85 -1.05 -10.01
N VAL A 101 2.15 -1.23 -10.17
CA VAL A 101 3.20 -0.36 -9.64
C VAL A 101 4.04 0.19 -10.78
N PHE A 102 4.62 1.37 -10.57
CA PHE A 102 5.49 2.02 -11.56
C PHE A 102 6.96 1.80 -11.21
N MET A 103 7.76 1.43 -12.21
CA MET A 103 9.21 1.22 -12.05
C MET A 103 10.01 2.10 -13.01
N SER A 104 10.97 2.84 -12.46
CA SER A 104 11.93 3.63 -13.22
C SER A 104 13.21 2.85 -13.54
N SER A 105 14.07 3.43 -14.38
CA SER A 105 15.41 2.91 -14.64
C SER A 105 16.22 2.97 -13.34
N ASN A 106 16.70 1.83 -12.85
CA ASN A 106 17.34 1.62 -11.54
C ASN A 106 16.42 1.23 -10.37
N ASP A 107 15.11 1.14 -10.56
CA ASP A 107 14.26 0.52 -9.55
C ASP A 107 14.29 -1.01 -9.67
N VAL A 108 14.15 -1.69 -8.52
CA VAL A 108 13.98 -3.15 -8.45
C VAL A 108 12.69 -3.46 -7.70
N LEU A 109 12.04 -4.54 -8.11
CA LEU A 109 10.81 -5.02 -7.49
C LEU A 109 11.16 -6.06 -6.43
N ARG A 110 10.91 -5.74 -5.17
CA ARG A 110 11.13 -6.64 -4.04
C ARG A 110 9.82 -7.29 -3.65
N ILE A 111 9.75 -8.60 -3.74
CA ILE A 111 8.59 -9.40 -3.40
C ILE A 111 8.93 -10.19 -2.15
N ARG A 112 8.17 -9.92 -1.09
CA ARG A 112 8.20 -10.68 0.15
C ARG A 112 6.89 -11.45 0.28
N MET A 113 6.95 -12.76 0.41
CA MET A 113 5.78 -13.58 0.68
C MET A 113 5.96 -14.33 1.99
N VAL A 114 4.92 -14.30 2.83
CA VAL A 114 4.82 -15.15 4.01
C VAL A 114 3.90 -16.32 3.65
N PRO A 115 4.43 -17.56 3.54
CA PRO A 115 3.60 -18.71 3.20
C PRO A 115 2.58 -18.99 4.32
N PRO A 116 1.37 -19.48 3.99
CA PRO A 116 0.35 -19.81 4.98
C PRO A 116 0.80 -20.89 5.96
N ASN A 117 1.68 -21.79 5.50
CA ASN A 117 2.29 -22.81 6.33
C ASN A 117 3.79 -22.94 5.98
N PRO A 118 4.70 -22.44 6.83
CA PRO A 118 6.14 -22.50 6.58
C PRO A 118 6.69 -23.93 6.58
N ALA A 119 5.94 -24.91 7.11
CA ALA A 119 6.38 -26.30 7.20
C ALA A 119 6.01 -27.16 5.98
N THR A 120 5.00 -26.78 5.19
CA THR A 120 4.59 -27.50 3.97
C THR A 120 5.14 -26.89 2.69
N GLY A 121 5.72 -25.69 2.75
CA GLY A 121 6.35 -25.06 1.59
C GLY A 121 5.37 -24.90 0.42
N ASP A 122 4.12 -24.53 0.71
CA ASP A 122 3.11 -24.28 -0.32
C ASP A 122 3.69 -23.41 -1.42
N ARG A 123 3.46 -23.81 -2.68
CA ARG A 123 4.05 -23.16 -3.85
C ARG A 123 3.47 -21.76 -3.99
N ASN A 124 4.17 -20.77 -3.44
CA ASN A 124 3.93 -19.36 -3.70
C ASN A 124 4.10 -19.12 -5.20
N ILE A 125 3.07 -18.56 -5.82
CA ILE A 125 3.10 -18.18 -7.24
C ILE A 125 2.83 -16.69 -7.32
N VAL A 126 3.71 -15.99 -8.03
CA VAL A 126 3.54 -14.59 -8.38
C VAL A 126 3.42 -14.49 -9.88
N THR A 127 2.38 -13.79 -10.32
CA THR A 127 2.16 -13.45 -11.73
C THR A 127 2.40 -11.95 -11.89
N LEU A 128 3.25 -11.62 -12.85
CA LEU A 128 3.59 -10.26 -13.24
C LEU A 128 3.11 -10.03 -14.66
N VAL A 129 2.44 -8.91 -14.89
CA VAL A 129 2.20 -8.40 -16.25
C VAL A 129 3.02 -7.13 -16.39
N VAL A 130 4.04 -7.19 -17.23
CA VAL A 130 5.01 -6.12 -17.38
C VAL A 130 4.84 -5.48 -18.74
N ASN A 131 4.69 -4.16 -18.76
CA ASN A 131 4.66 -3.37 -19.98
C ASN A 131 5.74 -2.29 -19.97
N ALA A 132 6.56 -2.26 -21.02
CA ALA A 132 7.51 -1.18 -21.24
C ALA A 132 6.78 0.04 -21.78
N MET A 133 6.92 1.16 -21.09
CA MET A 133 6.22 2.40 -21.43
C MET A 133 7.11 3.30 -22.29
N SER A 134 6.47 4.01 -23.22
CA SER A 134 7.05 5.20 -23.82
C SER A 134 7.06 6.37 -22.84
N GLU A 135 7.87 7.39 -23.11
CA GLU A 135 7.94 8.61 -22.30
C GLU A 135 6.57 9.30 -22.19
N ASN A 136 5.82 9.39 -23.30
CA ASN A 136 4.49 9.99 -23.29
C ASN A 136 3.49 9.20 -22.42
N GLU A 137 3.49 7.87 -22.51
CA GLU A 137 2.64 7.02 -21.66
C GLU A 137 3.04 7.16 -20.18
N ALA A 138 4.34 7.28 -19.88
CA ALA A 138 4.81 7.51 -18.51
C ALA A 138 4.38 8.88 -17.97
N LEU A 139 4.37 9.93 -18.81
CA LEU A 139 3.85 11.24 -18.45
C LEU A 139 2.34 11.23 -18.22
N GLU A 140 1.57 10.52 -19.04
CA GLU A 140 0.13 10.34 -18.83
C GLU A 140 -0.17 9.56 -17.56
N TYR A 141 0.58 8.48 -17.32
CA TYR A 141 0.48 7.72 -16.07
C TYR A 141 0.82 8.61 -14.87
N ALA A 142 1.93 9.36 -14.91
CA ALA A 142 2.27 10.30 -13.85
C ALA A 142 1.14 11.30 -13.61
N ARG A 143 0.59 11.91 -14.68
CA ARG A 143 -0.52 12.87 -14.57
C ARG A 143 -1.76 12.28 -13.89
N ASN A 144 -2.08 11.02 -14.17
CA ASN A 144 -3.28 10.35 -13.65
C ASN A 144 -3.05 9.70 -12.26
N ARG A 145 -1.82 9.24 -11.97
CA ARG A 145 -1.41 8.55 -10.73
C ARG A 145 -0.93 9.52 -9.63
N LEU A 146 -0.58 10.77 -9.95
CA LEU A 146 -0.08 11.78 -9.00
C LEU A 146 -1.08 12.21 -7.89
N ARG A 147 -2.16 11.47 -7.66
CA ARG A 147 -2.90 11.57 -6.39
C ARG A 147 -2.19 10.66 -5.38
N PRO A 148 -1.51 11.19 -4.36
CA PRO A 148 -0.93 10.35 -3.32
C PRO A 148 -2.04 9.49 -2.72
N ASP A 149 -1.88 8.16 -2.80
CA ASP A 149 -2.88 7.16 -2.37
C ASP A 149 -3.02 7.06 -0.84
N ASN A 150 -2.44 8.02 -0.10
CA ASN A 150 -2.75 8.25 1.31
C ASN A 150 -2.81 9.76 1.56
N ALA A 151 -3.87 10.41 1.07
CA ALA A 151 -4.26 11.68 1.64
C ALA A 151 -4.65 11.42 3.10
N HIS A 152 -3.75 11.72 4.03
CA HIS A 152 -4.10 11.85 5.44
C HIS A 152 -5.38 12.68 5.52
N ARG A 153 -6.49 12.06 5.94
CA ARG A 153 -7.74 12.78 6.09
C ARG A 153 -7.60 13.66 7.33
N ARG A 154 -7.58 14.96 7.11
CA ARG A 154 -7.51 15.96 8.17
C ARG A 154 -8.92 16.35 8.55
N PHE A 155 -9.32 15.96 9.75
CA PHE A 155 -10.57 16.38 10.36
C PHE A 155 -10.29 17.56 11.30
N ARG A 156 -11.15 18.57 11.24
CA ARG A 156 -11.11 19.73 12.13
C ARG A 156 -12.49 19.91 12.75
N ILE A 157 -12.50 20.00 14.07
CA ILE A 157 -13.72 20.28 14.84
C ILE A 157 -13.56 21.66 15.44
N ILE A 158 -14.56 22.51 15.25
CA ILE A 158 -14.57 23.88 15.72
C ILE A 158 -15.70 24.01 16.74
N ARG A 159 -15.37 24.45 17.96
CA ARG A 159 -16.34 24.80 19.00
C ARG A 159 -16.83 26.22 18.74
N THR A 160 -18.11 26.37 18.44
CA THR A 160 -18.73 27.68 18.17
C THR A 160 -19.29 28.36 19.42
N ASP A 161 -19.37 27.64 20.54
CA ASP A 161 -19.86 28.15 21.82
C ASP A 161 -18.76 28.76 22.72
N ASN A 162 -17.54 28.92 22.17
CA ASN A 162 -16.37 29.44 22.88
C ASN A 162 -16.02 28.65 24.17
N SER A 163 -16.49 27.40 24.27
CA SER A 163 -16.16 26.49 25.36
C SER A 163 -14.94 25.62 25.00
N ALA A 164 -14.16 25.27 26.00
CA ALA A 164 -13.07 24.30 25.84
C ALA A 164 -13.64 22.90 25.54
N PHE A 165 -12.89 22.10 24.79
CA PHE A 165 -13.18 20.67 24.67
C PHE A 165 -13.07 20.02 26.05
N ALA A 166 -14.13 19.35 26.49
CA ALA A 166 -14.16 18.62 27.75
C ALA A 166 -14.54 17.15 27.52
N ALA A 167 -14.07 16.28 28.41
CA ALA A 167 -14.35 14.85 28.35
C ALA A 167 -15.79 14.56 28.76
N THR A 168 -16.57 13.97 27.85
CA THR A 168 -17.93 13.47 28.15
C THR A 168 -18.01 11.99 27.73
N PRO A 169 -17.49 11.06 28.56
CA PRO A 169 -17.31 9.66 28.16
C PRO A 169 -18.63 8.91 27.89
N ASN A 170 -19.77 9.45 28.36
CA ASN A 170 -21.08 8.81 28.22
C ASN A 170 -21.90 9.34 27.03
N ALA A 171 -21.37 10.28 26.24
CA ALA A 171 -22.07 10.86 25.10
C ALA A 171 -21.30 10.57 23.82
N HIS A 172 -21.91 9.84 22.86
CA HIS A 172 -21.37 9.67 21.51
C HIS A 172 -21.82 10.83 20.64
N ILE A 173 -20.92 11.36 19.81
CA ILE A 173 -21.27 12.33 18.77
C ILE A 173 -20.83 11.81 17.40
N ASN A 174 -21.66 12.06 16.39
CA ASN A 174 -21.34 11.79 14.98
C ASN A 174 -21.41 13.10 14.18
N PRO A 175 -20.32 13.90 14.16
CA PRO A 175 -20.31 15.19 13.49
C PRO A 175 -20.43 15.06 11.97
N ASN A 176 -21.29 15.87 11.34
CA ASN A 176 -21.43 15.89 9.88
C ASN A 176 -20.32 16.73 9.24
N PHE A 177 -19.19 16.10 8.94
CA PHE A 177 -18.05 16.77 8.33
C PHE A 177 -18.32 17.20 6.88
N THR A 178 -17.99 18.44 6.55
CA THR A 178 -18.04 18.97 5.18
C THR A 178 -16.62 19.22 4.67
N TYR A 179 -16.33 18.81 3.43
CA TYR A 179 -15.04 19.10 2.82
C TYR A 179 -14.96 20.57 2.39
N LEU A 180 -13.96 21.29 2.89
CA LEU A 180 -13.68 22.66 2.49
C LEU A 180 -12.48 22.71 1.54
N ASP A 181 -12.72 23.20 0.32
CA ASP A 181 -11.68 23.25 -0.71
C ASP A 181 -10.56 24.24 -0.37
N THR A 182 -10.86 25.30 0.38
CA THR A 182 -9.89 26.35 0.75
C THR A 182 -8.80 25.85 1.70
N THR A 183 -9.17 25.04 2.70
CA THR A 183 -8.25 24.49 3.71
C THR A 183 -7.82 23.07 3.40
N LYS A 184 -8.46 22.42 2.41
CA LYS A 184 -8.26 21.00 2.05
C LYS A 184 -8.47 20.07 3.26
N THR A 185 -9.42 20.43 4.14
CA THR A 185 -9.77 19.69 5.36
C THR A 185 -11.26 19.37 5.41
N PHE A 186 -11.61 18.35 6.18
CA PHE A 186 -12.98 18.07 6.58
C PHE A 186 -13.28 18.85 7.85
N GLU A 187 -14.18 19.82 7.79
CA GLU A 187 -14.49 20.70 8.91
C GLU A 187 -15.92 20.50 9.40
N VAL A 188 -16.12 20.66 10.71
CA VAL A 188 -17.42 20.68 11.34
C VAL A 188 -17.43 21.71 12.47
N GLU A 189 -18.52 22.46 12.54
CA GLU A 189 -18.83 23.36 13.65
C GLU A 189 -19.86 22.69 14.55
N THR A 190 -19.59 22.62 15.86
CA THR A 190 -20.51 21.97 16.80
C THR A 190 -20.42 22.57 18.20
N THR A 191 -21.57 22.60 18.88
CA THR A 191 -21.70 22.90 20.31
C THR A 191 -21.84 21.63 21.15
N THR A 192 -22.01 20.46 20.52
CA THR A 192 -22.21 19.18 21.20
C THR A 192 -20.87 18.57 21.63
N GLN A 193 -20.80 18.02 22.85
CA GLN A 193 -19.62 17.35 23.40
C GLN A 193 -19.87 15.84 23.47
N GLY A 194 -18.83 15.05 23.27
CA GLY A 194 -18.88 13.60 23.32
C GLY A 194 -17.66 12.95 22.72
N TYR A 195 -17.56 11.63 22.85
CA TYR A 195 -16.56 10.83 22.17
C TYR A 195 -16.94 10.62 20.70
N ILE A 196 -15.93 10.51 19.85
CA ILE A 196 -16.05 10.17 18.43
C ILE A 196 -15.34 8.84 18.24
N SER A 197 -16.00 7.88 17.60
CA SER A 197 -15.33 6.62 17.30
C SER A 197 -14.40 6.79 16.11
N LEU A 198 -13.21 6.19 16.16
CA LEU A 198 -12.28 6.21 15.01
C LEU A 198 -12.93 5.56 13.78
N ARG A 199 -13.82 4.58 13.98
CA ARG A 199 -14.57 3.92 12.91
C ARG A 199 -15.47 4.89 12.15
N ASP A 200 -16.06 5.86 12.84
CA ASP A 200 -16.93 6.88 12.23
C ASP A 200 -16.12 7.84 11.34
N LEU A 201 -14.86 8.10 11.69
CA LEU A 201 -13.96 8.97 10.93
C LEU A 201 -13.33 8.29 9.72
N THR A 202 -13.16 6.96 9.77
CA THR A 202 -12.33 6.24 8.80
C THR A 202 -13.13 5.52 7.72
N ASN A 203 -14.37 5.10 8.02
CA ASN A 203 -15.28 4.36 7.13
C ASN A 203 -14.68 3.05 6.54
N PRO A 204 -15.52 2.05 6.24
CA PRO A 204 -15.42 0.73 6.84
C PRO A 204 -14.31 -0.12 6.21
N GLY A 205 -13.15 -0.16 6.86
CA GLY A 205 -12.14 -1.21 6.68
C GLY A 205 -11.85 -1.82 8.04
N ALA A 206 -11.62 -3.13 8.11
CA ALA A 206 -11.12 -3.80 9.32
C ALA A 206 -9.63 -3.49 9.57
N ASP A 207 -9.16 -2.35 9.07
CA ASP A 207 -7.75 -1.97 9.04
C ASP A 207 -7.44 -1.11 10.27
N GLY A 208 -6.28 -1.34 10.86
CA GLY A 208 -5.79 -0.51 11.96
C GLY A 208 -5.52 0.91 11.46
N VAL A 209 -5.99 1.92 12.21
CA VAL A 209 -5.80 3.33 11.85
C VAL A 209 -4.89 4.01 12.87
N TYR A 210 -3.86 4.69 12.37
CA TYR A 210 -3.09 5.65 13.17
C TYR A 210 -3.76 7.02 13.12
N ALA A 211 -4.19 7.50 14.28
CA ALA A 211 -4.75 8.83 14.44
C ALA A 211 -3.77 9.73 15.19
N TRP A 212 -3.68 10.99 14.78
CA TRP A 212 -2.99 12.01 15.54
C TRP A 212 -3.91 13.18 15.81
N VAL A 213 -3.99 13.58 17.08
CA VAL A 213 -4.84 14.66 17.54
C VAL A 213 -3.98 15.83 17.96
N ARG A 214 -4.37 17.03 17.52
CA ARG A 214 -3.81 18.30 18.00
C ARG A 214 -4.95 19.14 18.55
N PHE A 215 -4.75 19.71 19.73
CA PHE A 215 -5.69 20.63 20.34
C PHE A 215 -5.16 22.07 20.26
N THR A 216 -6.07 23.02 20.13
CA THR A 216 -5.78 24.46 20.19
C THR A 216 -6.79 25.13 21.11
N GLY A 217 -6.35 26.09 21.93
CA GLY A 217 -7.22 26.75 22.90
C GLY A 217 -7.49 25.95 24.18
N ILE A 218 -6.51 25.15 24.61
CA ILE A 218 -6.61 24.34 25.85
C ILE A 218 -6.54 25.28 27.07
N ALA A 219 -7.49 25.15 28.00
CA ALA A 219 -7.36 25.76 29.32
C ALA A 219 -6.25 25.06 30.13
N GLY A 220 -5.61 25.76 31.09
CA GLY A 220 -4.50 25.17 31.86
C GLY A 220 -4.87 23.82 32.49
N GLY A 221 -4.10 22.77 32.21
CA GLY A 221 -4.22 21.45 32.83
C GLY A 221 -5.03 20.38 32.11
N THR A 222 -5.48 20.58 30.86
CA THR A 222 -6.43 19.66 30.18
C THR A 222 -6.03 19.31 28.73
N GLY A 223 -4.78 18.86 28.53
CA GLY A 223 -4.26 18.46 27.21
C GLY A 223 -4.19 16.95 26.98
N GLU A 224 -5.10 16.18 27.57
CA GLU A 224 -5.05 14.71 27.54
C GLU A 224 -6.07 14.13 26.54
N VAL A 225 -5.60 13.18 25.73
CA VAL A 225 -6.49 12.35 24.92
C VAL A 225 -6.97 11.21 25.81
N LEU A 226 -8.26 11.19 26.13
CA LEU A 226 -8.86 10.07 26.84
C LEU A 226 -9.31 9.01 25.84
N GLN A 227 -8.76 7.81 25.99
CA GLN A 227 -9.25 6.64 25.29
C GLN A 227 -10.40 6.04 26.10
N VAL A 228 -11.58 5.95 25.48
CA VAL A 228 -12.71 5.21 26.01
C VAL A 228 -12.71 3.84 25.34
N ASP A 229 -12.31 2.82 26.08
CA ASP A 229 -12.48 1.43 25.65
C ASP A 229 -13.96 1.07 25.77
N ALA A 230 -14.70 1.23 24.67
CA ALA A 230 -16.06 0.72 24.61
C ALA A 230 -16.02 -0.81 24.74
N ARG A 231 -16.70 -1.35 25.75
CA ARG A 231 -16.98 -2.78 25.85
C ARG A 231 -17.70 -3.19 24.57
N THR A 232 -17.30 -4.31 23.99
CA THR A 232 -17.89 -4.88 22.78
C THR A 232 -19.37 -5.25 23.02
N GLU A 233 -20.28 -4.31 22.81
CA GLU A 233 -21.73 -4.46 22.79
C GLU A 233 -22.19 -3.52 21.66
N GLU A 234 -22.90 -3.88 20.59
CA GLU A 234 -23.77 -5.00 20.24
C GLU A 234 -23.67 -5.32 18.73
N THR A 235 -24.27 -6.45 18.36
CA THR A 235 -24.56 -7.03 17.03
C THR A 235 -24.73 -6.09 15.84
#